data_AF-A0A0F3IHJ7-F1
#
_entry.id   AF-A0A0F3IHJ7-F1
#
_cell.length_a   1.000
_cell.length_b   1.000
_cell.length_c   1.000
_cell.angle_alpha   90.00
_cell.angle_beta   90.00
_cell.angle_gamma   90.00
#
_symmetry.space_group_name_H-M   'P 1'
#
loop_
_entity.id
_entity.type
_entity.pdbx_description
1 polymer ?
#
loop_
_entity_poly.entity_id
_entity_poly.type
_entity_poly.pdbx_seq_one_letter_code
_entity_poly.pdbx_strand_id
1 'polypeptide(L)'
;MLAAVEERRPIPELEAMSLQAANAFRPFMGEDGFDLEQYKQFLNTMFHYTGRSGEMIQHAGNLAHDDVLKTFFTRMVSEEKGHYILAQEDLRALGGDVSETIPQSVLDFHHNWFNLGDTIYAYLGAIYVFENIAKHLQQEGVDMFARLNLNKKQRRWVAVHLEADLMHGEEIIALCAQYYDQDQAACLKGGEVMCRSWINVFTQFGHA
;
A
#
# COMPACT_ATOMS: atom_id res chain seq x y z
N MET A 1 -35.37 -10.35 13.64
CA MET A 1 -34.26 -10.68 14.56
C MET A 1 -33.00 -10.15 13.89
N LEU A 2 -32.60 -8.93 14.24
CA LEU A 2 -31.35 -8.36 13.73
C LEU A 2 -30.22 -9.11 14.43
N ALA A 3 -29.42 -9.87 13.67
CA ALA A 3 -28.16 -10.38 14.19
C ALA A 3 -27.37 -9.18 14.73
N ALA A 4 -26.86 -9.30 15.95
CA ALA A 4 -25.95 -8.32 16.51
C ALA A 4 -24.84 -8.09 15.48
N VAL A 5 -24.61 -6.83 15.11
CA VAL A 5 -23.40 -6.46 14.38
C VAL A 5 -22.28 -6.76 15.36
N GLU A 6 -21.67 -7.95 15.24
CA GLU A 6 -20.41 -8.23 15.92
C GLU A 6 -19.48 -7.06 15.63
N GLU A 7 -18.91 -6.47 16.68
CA GLU A 7 -17.88 -5.45 16.53
C GLU A 7 -16.85 -5.99 15.55
N ARG A 8 -16.80 -5.37 14.36
CA ARG A 8 -15.83 -5.70 13.33
C ARG A 8 -14.47 -5.26 13.85
N ARG A 9 -13.75 -6.20 14.46
CA ARG A 9 -12.50 -5.95 15.17
C ARG A 9 -11.31 -6.10 14.23
N PRO A 10 -10.23 -5.34 14.44
CA PRO A 10 -8.95 -5.58 13.78
C PRO A 10 -8.51 -7.04 13.93
N ILE A 11 -7.91 -7.59 12.88
CA ILE A 11 -7.30 -8.93 12.90
C ILE A 11 -5.87 -8.77 13.42
N PRO A 12 -5.54 -9.22 14.65
CA PRO A 12 -4.28 -8.89 15.31
C PRO A 12 -3.03 -9.25 14.49
N GLU A 13 -3.07 -10.37 13.78
CA GLU A 13 -1.97 -10.86 12.96
C GLU A 13 -1.72 -9.94 11.76
N LEU A 14 -2.77 -9.50 11.05
CA LEU A 14 -2.64 -8.57 9.93
C LEU A 14 -2.25 -7.17 10.40
N GLU A 15 -2.72 -6.75 11.57
CA GLU A 15 -2.31 -5.51 12.20
C GLU A 15 -0.82 -5.53 12.56
N ALA A 16 -0.33 -6.62 13.13
CA ALA A 16 1.09 -6.81 13.43
C ALA A 16 1.96 -6.75 12.15
N MET A 17 1.48 -7.30 11.03
CA MET A 17 2.15 -7.20 9.73
C MET A 17 2.17 -5.77 9.20
N SER A 18 1.07 -5.02 9.36
CA SER A 18 0.98 -3.60 8.95
C SER A 18 1.99 -2.75 9.74
N LEU A 19 2.06 -2.96 11.06
CA LEU A 19 3.03 -2.31 11.92
C LEU A 19 4.48 -2.73 11.61
N GLN A 20 4.71 -4.00 11.27
CA GLN A 20 6.02 -4.48 10.83
C GLN A 20 6.49 -3.75 9.58
N ALA A 21 5.64 -3.64 8.56
CA ALA A 21 5.94 -2.90 7.34
C ALA A 21 6.21 -1.42 7.63
N ALA A 22 5.38 -0.77 8.45
CA ALA A 22 5.61 0.60 8.89
C ALA A 22 6.97 0.76 9.61
N ASN A 23 7.31 -0.13 10.53
CA ASN A 23 8.58 -0.09 11.24
C ASN A 23 9.79 -0.32 10.34
N ALA A 24 9.65 -1.13 9.29
CA ALA A 24 10.70 -1.31 8.30
C ALA A 24 10.91 -0.04 7.45
N PHE A 25 9.85 0.75 7.22
CA PHE A 25 9.93 1.98 6.43
C PHE A 25 10.31 3.22 7.26
N ARG A 26 9.96 3.23 8.56
CA ARG A 26 10.19 4.35 9.48
C ARG A 26 11.62 4.94 9.44
N PRO A 27 12.72 4.14 9.36
CA PRO A 27 14.06 4.68 9.29
C PRO A 27 14.29 5.63 8.10
N PHE A 28 13.61 5.41 6.97
CA PHE A 28 13.74 6.27 5.79
C PHE A 28 13.06 7.63 5.95
N MET A 29 12.16 7.77 6.92
CA MET A 29 11.44 9.02 7.19
C MET A 29 12.06 9.81 8.35
N GLY A 30 12.84 9.15 9.21
CA GLY A 30 13.48 9.72 10.39
C GLY A 30 14.57 10.76 10.11
N GLU A 31 15.28 11.17 11.17
CA GLU A 31 16.32 12.22 11.12
C GLU A 31 17.44 11.88 10.12
N ASP A 32 17.94 10.64 10.17
CA ASP A 32 18.95 10.09 9.26
C ASP A 32 18.33 9.39 8.02
N GLY A 33 17.05 9.67 7.74
CA GLY A 33 16.33 9.09 6.62
C GLY A 33 16.75 9.66 5.27
N PHE A 34 15.86 9.55 4.28
CA PHE A 34 16.13 10.01 2.91
C PHE A 34 16.68 11.42 2.87
N ASP A 35 17.76 11.63 2.13
CA ASP A 35 18.07 12.95 1.57
C ASP A 35 17.18 13.24 0.34
N LEU A 36 17.35 14.42 -0.28
CA LEU A 36 16.50 14.82 -1.40
C LEU A 36 16.67 13.92 -2.64
N GLU A 37 17.88 13.42 -2.91
CA GLU A 37 18.14 12.56 -4.07
C GLU A 37 17.58 11.15 -3.84
N GLN A 38 17.72 10.63 -2.62
CA GLN A 38 17.08 9.38 -2.22
C GLN A 38 15.55 9.50 -2.24
N TYR A 39 14.99 10.64 -1.85
CA TYR A 39 13.55 10.89 -1.98
C TYR A 39 13.07 10.90 -3.44
N LYS A 40 13.87 11.45 -4.37
CA LYS A 40 13.57 11.35 -5.81
C LYS A 40 13.60 9.91 -6.30
N GLN A 41 14.59 9.11 -5.87
CA GLN A 41 14.66 7.69 -6.18
C GLN A 41 13.45 6.93 -5.63
N PHE A 42 13.02 7.28 -4.42
CA PHE A 42 11.80 6.77 -3.82
C PHE A 42 10.57 7.08 -4.68
N LEU A 43 10.38 8.33 -5.11
CA LEU A 43 9.27 8.70 -5.99
C LEU A 43 9.31 7.96 -7.34
N ASN A 44 10.49 7.76 -7.92
CA ASN A 44 10.64 6.95 -9.12
C ASN A 44 10.18 5.51 -8.90
N THR A 45 10.57 4.88 -7.78
CA THR A 45 10.10 3.53 -7.43
C THR A 45 8.59 3.53 -7.19
N MET A 46 8.02 4.54 -6.53
CA MET A 46 6.58 4.64 -6.29
C MET A 46 5.76 4.81 -7.57
N PHE A 47 6.30 5.50 -8.58
CA PHE A 47 5.70 5.56 -9.91
C PHE A 47 5.55 4.16 -10.52
N HIS A 48 6.61 3.34 -10.50
CA HIS A 48 6.54 1.99 -11.05
C HIS A 48 5.69 1.05 -10.19
N TYR A 49 5.82 1.15 -8.87
CA TYR A 49 5.09 0.35 -7.89
C TYR A 49 3.57 0.52 -8.06
N THR A 50 3.10 1.77 -8.08
CA THR A 50 1.67 2.11 -8.24
C THR A 50 1.20 2.14 -9.70
N GLY A 51 2.11 2.05 -10.69
CA GLY A 51 1.76 2.11 -12.11
C GLY A 51 0.81 1.01 -12.58
N ARG A 52 0.73 -0.09 -11.82
CA ARG A 52 -0.18 -1.22 -12.07
C ARG A 52 -1.22 -1.45 -10.97
N SER A 53 -1.37 -0.53 -10.00
CA SER A 53 -2.30 -0.70 -8.87
C SER A 53 -3.73 -0.98 -9.36
N GLY A 54 -4.23 -0.22 -10.33
CA GLY A 54 -5.56 -0.44 -10.91
C GLY A 54 -5.73 -1.82 -11.56
N GLU A 55 -4.72 -2.32 -12.27
CA GLU A 55 -4.74 -3.67 -12.86
C GLU A 55 -4.73 -4.75 -11.77
N MET A 56 -3.91 -4.56 -10.75
CA MET A 56 -3.76 -5.45 -9.61
C MET A 56 -5.07 -5.57 -8.80
N ILE A 57 -5.68 -4.45 -8.44
CA ILE A 57 -6.96 -4.40 -7.73
C ILE A 57 -8.07 -4.98 -8.62
N GLN A 58 -8.08 -4.69 -9.93
CA GLN A 58 -9.05 -5.28 -10.85
C GLN A 58 -8.91 -6.81 -10.91
N HIS A 59 -7.68 -7.32 -10.92
CA HIS A 59 -7.42 -8.76 -10.91
C HIS A 59 -8.02 -9.44 -9.67
N ALA A 60 -7.76 -8.88 -8.48
CA ALA A 60 -8.37 -9.35 -7.24
C ALA A 60 -9.91 -9.25 -7.30
N GLY A 61 -10.43 -8.11 -7.76
CA GLY A 61 -11.87 -7.86 -7.90
C GLY A 61 -12.59 -8.86 -8.83
N ASN A 62 -11.91 -9.43 -9.83
CA ASN A 62 -12.49 -10.47 -10.68
C ASN A 62 -12.75 -11.79 -9.95
N LEU A 63 -12.13 -12.01 -8.79
CA LEU A 63 -12.35 -13.17 -7.92
C LEU A 63 -13.47 -12.93 -6.89
N ALA A 64 -14.03 -11.71 -6.83
CA ALA A 64 -15.12 -11.36 -5.94
C ALA A 64 -16.38 -12.18 -6.26
N HIS A 65 -16.86 -12.94 -5.28
CA HIS A 65 -17.97 -13.88 -5.46
C HIS A 65 -19.34 -13.30 -5.04
N ASP A 66 -19.37 -12.14 -4.39
CA ASP A 66 -20.61 -11.45 -4.01
C ASP A 66 -20.58 -9.96 -4.34
N ASP A 67 -21.72 -9.29 -4.16
CA ASP A 67 -21.90 -7.90 -4.55
C ASP A 67 -21.21 -6.90 -3.61
N VAL A 68 -20.96 -7.30 -2.36
CA VAL A 68 -20.23 -6.46 -1.38
C VAL A 68 -18.78 -6.34 -1.82
N LEU A 69 -18.13 -7.47 -2.10
CA LEU A 69 -16.76 -7.51 -2.61
C LEU A 69 -16.66 -6.80 -3.97
N LYS A 70 -17.55 -7.09 -4.92
CA LYS A 70 -17.53 -6.43 -6.24
C LYS A 70 -17.64 -4.91 -6.14
N THR A 71 -18.51 -4.41 -5.26
CA THR A 71 -18.69 -2.97 -5.04
C THR A 71 -17.41 -2.36 -4.46
N PHE A 72 -16.83 -3.00 -3.43
CA PHE A 72 -15.59 -2.56 -2.83
C PHE A 72 -14.46 -2.46 -3.87
N PHE A 73 -14.20 -3.54 -4.61
CA PHE A 73 -13.11 -3.57 -5.59
C PHE A 73 -13.33 -2.62 -6.77
N THR A 74 -14.58 -2.43 -7.23
CA THR A 74 -14.87 -1.46 -8.30
C THR A 74 -14.51 -0.03 -7.88
N ARG A 75 -14.81 0.33 -6.64
CA ARG A 75 -14.45 1.64 -6.09
C ARG A 75 -12.93 1.77 -5.92
N MET A 76 -12.26 0.79 -5.32
CA MET A 76 -10.81 0.79 -5.16
C MET A 76 -10.08 0.94 -6.51
N VAL A 77 -10.55 0.28 -7.58
CA VAL A 77 -9.98 0.49 -8.92
C VAL A 77 -10.09 1.95 -9.37
N SER A 78 -11.22 2.61 -9.09
CA SER A 78 -11.41 4.02 -9.46
C SER A 78 -10.52 4.97 -8.68
N GLU A 79 -10.25 4.67 -7.42
CA GLU A 79 -9.43 5.50 -6.52
C GLU A 79 -7.94 5.29 -6.81
N GLU A 80 -7.49 4.05 -6.96
CA GLU A 80 -6.09 3.70 -7.16
C GLU A 80 -5.57 4.02 -8.57
N LYS A 81 -6.46 4.07 -9.58
CA LYS A 81 -6.11 4.31 -10.98
C LYS A 81 -5.67 5.75 -11.19
N GLY A 82 -4.40 6.01 -10.91
CA GLY A 82 -3.76 7.30 -11.12
C GLY A 82 -2.75 7.70 -10.05
N HIS A 83 -2.61 6.93 -8.97
CA HIS A 83 -1.65 7.26 -7.90
C HIS A 83 -0.21 7.39 -8.41
N TYR A 84 0.19 6.63 -9.43
CA TYR A 84 1.51 6.78 -10.06
C TYR A 84 1.75 8.18 -10.68
N ILE A 85 0.69 8.85 -11.12
CA ILE A 85 0.77 10.21 -11.69
C ILE A 85 1.24 11.18 -10.61
N LEU A 86 0.78 11.03 -9.36
CA LEU A 86 1.21 11.89 -8.25
C LEU A 86 2.72 11.76 -8.01
N ALA A 87 3.26 10.54 -8.03
CA ALA A 87 4.69 10.30 -7.88
C ALA A 87 5.51 10.93 -9.01
N GLN A 88 5.05 10.77 -10.26
CA GLN A 88 5.67 11.40 -11.42
C GLN A 88 5.65 12.94 -11.33
N GLU A 89 4.52 13.53 -10.93
CA GLU A 89 4.38 14.97 -10.85
C GLU A 89 5.21 15.57 -9.69
N ASP A 90 5.30 14.88 -8.55
CA ASP A 90 6.18 15.28 -7.45
C ASP A 90 7.66 15.21 -7.86
N LEU A 91 8.06 14.15 -8.57
CA LEU A 91 9.42 14.00 -9.09
C LEU A 91 9.78 15.11 -10.09
N ARG A 92 8.86 15.44 -11.00
CA ARG A 92 9.01 16.58 -11.92
C ARG A 92 9.10 17.92 -11.19
N ALA A 93 8.34 18.12 -10.11
CA ALA A 93 8.42 19.32 -9.28
C ALA A 93 9.76 19.45 -8.51
N LEU A 94 10.52 18.36 -8.42
CA LEU A 94 11.88 18.31 -7.88
C LEU A 94 12.97 18.36 -8.98
N GLY A 95 12.57 18.55 -10.24
CA GLY A 95 13.47 18.62 -11.40
C GLY A 95 13.97 17.26 -11.88
N GLY A 96 13.34 16.16 -11.47
CA GLY A 96 13.61 14.81 -11.98
C GLY A 96 12.63 14.38 -13.07
N ASP A 97 12.88 13.20 -13.62
CA ASP A 97 11.91 12.48 -14.47
C ASP A 97 11.92 11.00 -14.12
N VAL A 98 10.83 10.32 -14.46
CA VAL A 98 10.71 8.89 -14.23
C VAL A 98 11.66 8.12 -15.15
N SER A 99 12.29 7.09 -14.60
CA SER A 99 13.09 6.13 -15.37
C SER A 99 12.17 5.23 -16.19
N GLU A 100 12.68 4.72 -17.30
CA GLU A 100 12.03 3.62 -18.02
C GLU A 100 12.33 2.27 -17.34
N THR A 101 13.40 2.19 -16.56
CA THR A 101 13.83 0.97 -15.87
C THR A 101 12.99 0.74 -14.62
N ILE A 102 12.23 -0.36 -14.64
CA ILE A 102 11.46 -0.83 -13.47
C ILE A 102 12.42 -1.55 -12.50
N PRO A 103 12.45 -1.17 -11.21
CA PRO A 103 13.24 -1.89 -10.21
C PRO A 103 12.83 -3.36 -10.10
N GLN A 104 13.80 -4.27 -9.95
CA GLN A 104 13.51 -5.70 -9.82
C GLN A 104 12.59 -6.01 -8.63
N SER A 105 12.76 -5.30 -7.50
CA SER A 105 11.89 -5.46 -6.33
C SER A 105 10.42 -5.11 -6.63
N VAL A 106 10.17 -4.17 -7.53
CA VAL A 106 8.81 -3.81 -8.00
C VAL A 106 8.26 -4.90 -8.93
N LEU A 107 9.08 -5.45 -9.83
CA LEU A 107 8.69 -6.57 -10.68
C LEU A 107 8.33 -7.80 -9.84
N ASP A 108 9.14 -8.11 -8.82
CA ASP A 108 8.90 -9.21 -7.89
C ASP A 108 7.63 -8.96 -7.07
N PHE A 109 7.39 -7.73 -6.64
CA PHE A 109 6.15 -7.35 -5.95
C PHE A 109 4.93 -7.59 -6.84
N HIS A 110 4.95 -7.13 -8.09
CA HIS A 110 3.87 -7.37 -9.06
C HIS A 110 3.68 -8.86 -9.31
N HIS A 111 4.77 -9.62 -9.52
CA HIS A 111 4.72 -11.05 -9.71
C HIS A 111 4.06 -11.76 -8.52
N ASN A 112 4.47 -11.42 -7.30
CA ASN A 112 3.89 -12.01 -6.09
C ASN A 112 2.40 -11.73 -5.97
N TRP A 113 1.95 -10.51 -6.28
CA TRP A 113 0.53 -10.16 -6.25
C TRP A 113 -0.29 -11.04 -7.19
N PHE A 114 0.08 -11.14 -8.47
CA PHE A 114 -0.67 -11.93 -9.45
C PHE A 114 -0.60 -13.45 -9.21
N ASN A 115 0.21 -13.90 -8.25
CA ASN A 115 0.34 -15.31 -7.87
C ASN A 115 -0.08 -15.57 -6.42
N LEU A 116 -0.83 -14.66 -5.77
CA LEU A 116 -1.33 -14.89 -4.41
C LEU A 116 -2.31 -16.06 -4.31
N GLY A 117 -3.02 -16.36 -5.40
CA GLY A 117 -3.89 -17.52 -5.53
C GLY A 117 -5.17 -17.21 -6.30
N ASP A 118 -6.05 -18.21 -6.35
CA ASP A 118 -7.28 -18.19 -7.15
C ASP A 118 -8.52 -17.79 -6.32
N THR A 119 -8.34 -17.41 -5.06
CA THR A 119 -9.43 -16.97 -4.16
C THR A 119 -9.22 -15.54 -3.70
N ILE A 120 -10.31 -14.86 -3.36
CA ILE A 120 -10.28 -13.45 -2.94
C ILE A 120 -9.59 -13.23 -1.58
N TYR A 121 -9.57 -14.25 -0.72
CA TYR A 121 -9.17 -14.12 0.68
C TYR A 121 -7.70 -13.71 0.87
N ALA A 122 -6.79 -14.25 0.05
CA ALA A 122 -5.39 -13.83 0.08
C ALA A 122 -5.23 -12.33 -0.26
N TYR A 123 -6.00 -11.83 -1.23
CA TYR A 123 -5.98 -10.42 -1.59
C TYR A 123 -6.58 -9.53 -0.51
N LEU A 124 -7.62 -9.98 0.20
CA LEU A 124 -8.16 -9.25 1.35
C LEU A 124 -7.11 -9.06 2.45
N GLY A 125 -6.37 -10.12 2.79
CA GLY A 125 -5.27 -10.04 3.75
C GLY A 125 -4.14 -9.11 3.28
N ALA A 126 -3.80 -9.15 1.99
CA ALA A 126 -2.79 -8.26 1.41
C ALA A 126 -3.21 -6.77 1.47
N ILE A 127 -4.44 -6.45 1.04
CA ILE A 127 -4.96 -5.08 1.05
C ILE A 127 -5.09 -4.57 2.47
N TYR A 128 -5.52 -5.42 3.42
CA TYR A 128 -5.55 -5.06 4.84
C TYR A 128 -4.20 -4.50 5.27
N VAL A 129 -3.11 -5.20 4.94
CA VAL A 129 -1.76 -4.77 5.32
C VAL A 129 -1.45 -3.39 4.72
N PHE A 130 -1.65 -3.20 3.42
CA PHE A 130 -1.26 -1.96 2.74
C PHE A 130 -1.98 -0.72 3.28
N GLU A 131 -3.30 -0.77 3.32
CA GLU A 131 -4.14 0.36 3.75
C GLU A 131 -3.94 0.69 5.24
N ASN A 132 -3.28 -0.17 6.01
CA ASN A 132 -3.03 0.04 7.43
C ASN A 132 -1.57 0.38 7.77
N ILE A 133 -0.68 0.56 6.79
CA ILE A 133 0.70 1.00 7.05
C ILE A 133 0.74 2.47 7.45
N ALA A 134 0.07 3.34 6.68
CA ALA A 134 0.21 4.80 6.79
C ALA A 134 -0.20 5.36 8.16
N LYS A 135 -1.20 4.75 8.82
CA LYS A 135 -1.65 5.16 10.17
C LYS A 135 -0.55 5.12 11.23
N HIS A 136 0.50 4.31 11.01
CA HIS A 136 1.64 4.17 11.92
C HIS A 136 2.80 5.13 11.64
N LEU A 137 2.67 5.98 10.61
CA LEU A 137 3.76 6.81 10.06
C LEU A 137 3.37 8.30 9.88
N GLN A 138 2.21 8.73 10.37
CA GLN A 138 1.71 10.09 10.14
C GLN A 138 2.70 11.16 10.60
N GLN A 139 3.23 11.03 11.82
CA GLN A 139 4.13 12.02 12.38
C GLN A 139 5.46 12.06 11.63
N GLU A 140 6.04 10.89 11.35
CA GLU A 140 7.28 10.76 10.59
C GLU A 140 7.14 11.34 9.17
N GLY A 141 5.97 11.23 8.56
CA GLY A 141 5.63 11.88 7.29
C GLY A 141 5.73 13.39 7.35
N VAL A 142 5.11 13.99 8.36
CA VAL A 142 5.16 15.43 8.59
C VAL A 142 6.59 15.90 8.84
N ASP A 143 7.34 15.16 9.66
CA ASP A 143 8.72 15.49 10.02
C ASP A 143 9.64 15.38 8.80
N MET A 144 9.50 14.35 7.98
CA MET A 144 10.23 14.19 6.72
C MET A 144 9.99 15.37 5.77
N PHE A 145 8.74 15.83 5.63
CA PHE A 145 8.42 16.98 4.79
C PHE A 145 9.12 18.26 5.25
N ALA A 146 9.14 18.49 6.56
CA ALA A 146 9.81 19.65 7.13
C ALA A 146 11.33 19.56 6.95
N ARG A 147 11.92 18.39 7.24
CA ARG A 147 13.35 18.12 7.11
C ARG A 147 13.87 18.30 5.69
N LEU A 148 13.14 17.78 4.70
CA LEU A 148 13.46 17.92 3.27
C LEU A 148 13.01 19.26 2.66
N ASN A 149 12.35 20.13 3.45
CA ASN A 149 11.81 21.40 3.01
C ASN A 149 10.89 21.28 1.77
N LEU A 150 10.04 20.24 1.75
CA LEU A 150 9.16 19.93 0.62
C LEU A 150 7.92 20.83 0.65
N ASN A 151 7.63 21.46 -0.48
CA ASN A 151 6.37 22.18 -0.65
C ASN A 151 5.22 21.24 -1.06
N LYS A 152 3.99 21.76 -1.10
CA LYS A 152 2.78 20.97 -1.44
C LYS A 152 2.86 20.24 -2.78
N LYS A 153 3.57 20.76 -3.79
CA LYS A 153 3.69 20.14 -5.12
C LYS A 153 4.74 19.03 -5.19
N GLN A 154 5.54 18.85 -4.15
CA GLN A 154 6.67 17.91 -4.12
C GLN A 154 6.41 16.73 -3.18
N ARG A 155 5.21 16.64 -2.60
CA ARG A 155 4.88 15.66 -1.55
C ARG A 155 3.47 15.10 -1.65
N ARG A 156 2.77 15.31 -2.77
CA ARG A 156 1.36 14.91 -2.95
C ARG A 156 1.19 13.41 -2.81
N TRP A 157 2.09 12.63 -3.39
CA TRP A 157 2.01 11.17 -3.33
C TRP A 157 2.01 10.70 -1.88
N VAL A 158 3.00 11.11 -1.08
CA VAL A 158 3.08 10.71 0.33
C VAL A 158 1.91 11.29 1.13
N ALA A 159 1.54 12.55 0.90
CA ALA A 159 0.47 13.21 1.65
C ALA A 159 -0.90 12.55 1.43
N VAL A 160 -1.21 12.11 0.21
CA VAL A 160 -2.47 11.41 -0.09
C VAL A 160 -2.53 10.08 0.67
N HIS A 161 -1.47 9.28 0.66
CA HIS A 161 -1.48 7.98 1.36
C HIS A 161 -1.48 8.13 2.90
N LEU A 162 -0.90 9.21 3.45
CA LEU A 162 -1.01 9.49 4.89
C LEU A 162 -2.44 9.88 5.34
N GLU A 163 -3.32 10.27 4.42
CA GLU A 163 -4.68 10.72 4.72
C GLU A 163 -5.75 9.72 4.23
N ALA A 164 -5.72 9.34 2.95
CA ALA A 164 -6.70 8.47 2.32
C ALA A 164 -6.70 7.05 2.92
N ASP A 165 -5.52 6.48 3.15
CA ASP A 165 -5.35 5.12 3.69
C ASP A 165 -5.98 4.99 5.09
N LEU A 166 -6.20 6.07 5.83
CA LEU A 166 -6.89 5.99 7.13
C LEU A 166 -8.34 5.51 6.96
N MET A 167 -9.04 6.04 5.96
CA MET A 167 -10.42 5.64 5.67
C MET A 167 -10.44 4.26 5.03
N HIS A 168 -9.57 4.01 4.04
CA HIS A 168 -9.48 2.69 3.41
C HIS A 168 -9.12 1.60 4.43
N GLY A 169 -8.26 1.91 5.38
CA GLY A 169 -7.86 1.04 6.49
C GLY A 169 -9.04 0.59 7.34
N GLU A 170 -9.92 1.52 7.74
CA GLU A 170 -11.15 1.19 8.46
C GLU A 170 -12.11 0.33 7.62
N GLU A 171 -12.25 0.65 6.34
CA GLU A 171 -13.12 -0.10 5.44
C GLU A 171 -12.63 -1.53 5.20
N ILE A 172 -11.33 -1.73 4.96
CA ILE A 172 -10.76 -3.07 4.76
C ILE A 172 -10.73 -3.87 6.06
N ILE A 173 -10.57 -3.23 7.23
CA ILE A 173 -10.74 -3.90 8.54
C ILE A 173 -12.16 -4.46 8.63
N ALA A 174 -13.16 -3.62 8.32
CA ALA A 174 -14.56 -4.01 8.39
C ALA A 174 -14.90 -5.12 7.39
N LEU A 175 -14.32 -5.04 6.18
CA LEU A 175 -14.51 -6.04 5.14
C LEU A 175 -13.82 -7.36 5.51
N CYS A 176 -12.54 -7.34 5.89
CA CYS A 176 -11.82 -8.54 6.30
C CYS A 176 -12.51 -9.23 7.48
N ALA A 177 -12.97 -8.49 8.50
CA ALA A 177 -13.70 -9.08 9.61
C ALA A 177 -14.94 -9.88 9.17
N GLN A 178 -15.57 -9.52 8.05
CA GLN A 178 -16.72 -10.24 7.49
C GLN A 178 -16.35 -11.54 6.75
N TYR A 179 -15.16 -11.60 6.14
CA TYR A 179 -14.74 -12.72 5.28
C TYR A 179 -13.63 -13.58 5.87
N TYR A 180 -12.98 -13.13 6.96
CA TYR A 180 -11.78 -13.76 7.52
C TYR A 180 -12.00 -15.23 7.87
N ASP A 181 -13.11 -15.54 8.55
CA ASP A 181 -13.41 -16.91 9.00
C ASP A 181 -13.72 -17.89 7.86
N GLN A 182 -13.93 -17.40 6.63
CA GLN A 182 -14.17 -18.25 5.47
C GLN A 182 -12.87 -18.91 4.99
N ASP A 183 -11.73 -18.22 5.11
CA ASP A 183 -10.40 -18.78 4.84
C ASP A 183 -9.30 -17.93 5.52
N GLN A 184 -9.13 -18.14 6.82
CA GLN A 184 -8.14 -17.42 7.62
C GLN A 184 -6.72 -17.68 7.12
N ALA A 185 -6.43 -18.92 6.71
CA ALA A 185 -5.11 -19.31 6.25
C ALA A 185 -4.72 -18.57 4.98
N ALA A 186 -5.63 -18.45 4.01
CA ALA A 186 -5.39 -17.66 2.81
C ALA A 186 -5.22 -16.17 3.13
N CYS A 187 -6.07 -15.58 3.98
CA CYS A 187 -5.94 -14.18 4.41
C CYS A 187 -4.55 -13.90 5.02
N LEU A 188 -4.16 -14.69 6.02
CA LEU A 188 -2.86 -14.53 6.68
C LEU A 188 -1.70 -14.75 5.71
N LYS A 189 -1.82 -15.73 4.80
CA LYS A 189 -0.78 -16.02 3.82
C LYS A 189 -0.59 -14.86 2.85
N GLY A 190 -1.68 -14.28 2.35
CA GLY A 190 -1.63 -13.12 1.47
C GLY A 190 -1.04 -11.90 2.16
N GLY A 191 -1.46 -11.63 3.39
CA GLY A 191 -0.89 -10.57 4.23
C GLY A 191 0.63 -10.75 4.45
N GLU A 192 1.07 -11.96 4.79
CA GLU A 192 2.50 -12.27 5.01
C GLU A 192 3.33 -12.06 3.74
N VAL A 193 2.90 -12.65 2.62
CA VAL A 193 3.62 -12.57 1.33
C VAL A 193 3.75 -11.12 0.91
N MET A 194 2.66 -10.36 0.97
CA MET A 194 2.65 -8.99 0.49
C MET A 194 3.30 -8.00 1.46
N CYS A 195 3.23 -8.22 2.77
CA CYS A 195 4.02 -7.45 3.75
C CYS A 195 5.51 -7.54 3.44
N ARG A 196 6.02 -8.77 3.26
CA ARG A 196 7.44 -8.99 2.93
C ARG A 196 7.81 -8.39 1.58
N SER A 197 6.98 -8.58 0.56
CA SER A 197 7.24 -8.02 -0.77
C SER A 197 7.22 -6.50 -0.77
N TRP A 198 6.31 -5.88 -0.01
CA TRP A 198 6.27 -4.43 0.17
C TRP A 198 7.56 -3.95 0.84
N ILE A 199 7.97 -4.55 1.97
CA ILE A 199 9.24 -4.21 2.63
C ILE A 199 10.42 -4.27 1.67
N ASN A 200 10.49 -5.30 0.81
CA ASN A 200 11.56 -5.46 -0.18
C ASN A 200 11.58 -4.36 -1.25
N VAL A 201 10.43 -3.75 -1.60
CA VAL A 201 10.38 -2.58 -2.48
C VAL A 201 11.22 -1.43 -1.89
N PHE A 202 11.22 -1.27 -0.56
CA PHE A 202 11.91 -0.17 0.12
C PHE A 202 13.30 -0.53 0.64
N THR A 203 13.56 -1.77 1.04
CA THR A 203 14.87 -2.13 1.63
C THR A 203 15.94 -2.43 0.59
N GLN A 204 15.58 -2.56 -0.69
CA GLN A 204 16.52 -2.73 -1.80
C GLN A 204 16.84 -1.41 -2.54
N PHE A 205 16.47 -0.26 -1.98
CA PHE A 205 16.92 1.03 -2.51
C PHE A 205 18.46 1.12 -2.52
N GLY A 206 19.05 1.43 -3.67
CA GLY A 206 20.48 1.75 -3.77
C GLY A 206 21.41 0.62 -4.22
N HIS A 207 20.88 -0.52 -4.69
CA HIS A 207 21.67 -1.49 -5.47
C HIS A 207 21.29 -1.41 -6.95
N ALA A 208 21.91 -0.47 -7.67
CA ALA A 208 22.04 -0.49 -9.12
C ALA A 208 23.50 -0.77 -9.48
#